data_AF-A0A9D4RJK0-F1
#
_entry.id   AF-A0A9D4RJK0-F1
#
_cell.length_a   1.000
_cell.length_b   1.000
_cell.length_c   1.000
_cell.angle_alpha   90.00
_cell.angle_beta   90.00
_cell.angle_gamma   90.00
#
_symmetry.space_group_name_H-M   'P 1'
#
loop_
_entity.id
_entity.type
_entity.pdbx_description
1 polymer ?
#
loop_
_entity_poly.entity_id
_entity_poly.type
_entity_poly.pdbx_seq_one_letter_code
_entity_poly.pdbx_strand_id
1 'polypeptide(L)'
;MIMHFYVFLFFIWIFQFTEVDSSDKLKVWFEEHGLVWLENKDGSMYFQHLELPQGKITAASPLTYAPIAMGERFTHTFSHVDADVTGKVMVVVDTQTRSILAYAFQDNGQFTQWPLYEGISAKVNGIAVDWMTHVVYWTDAAYDVILGVAMEKPNMAEVIVSKGLDEPHSIVVYPQKGYMYWTDNAVTNPRVMTSNLGGRHVNVLFRLHNTRATSLTMDYGEERLYWSFEAFDGTSRGITSVHIFLKNSNITMMTSQPIQGLAYFNHQIATIESGQLRLYHVITGRNKAELTLHAFASVNVTGDPRDVIYLSPERQPFRHNTCELSKCPGLCTKSNYTEFCHCMHQDGERSLMCDPYSFTGIVFAKGDGLYTTKINFIEYEPRKFRKQIEPRQLLNTQYPIKALASDFYKLRIFFYEYHTNILKSVDTFSDSEPSVISTAIGEISAIAVDTSTHNVYWSDRKLSHIMVTSGNGTFPYILHSGLNNPEALAVLPSRRYLFWSELGSRGLFRSSLDGTGRTDLTPQTLEIRSIAIYAIAVDYDYD
;
A
#
# COMPACT_ATOMS: atom_id res chain seq x y z
N MET A 1 -15.94 76.86 35.95
CA MET A 1 -16.99 75.83 35.98
C MET A 1 -17.62 75.78 34.60
N ILE A 2 -17.28 74.78 33.79
CA ILE A 2 -18.07 74.15 32.69
C ILE A 2 -17.14 73.14 32.00
N MET A 3 -17.66 71.93 31.85
CA MET A 3 -17.02 70.67 31.51
C MET A 3 -16.43 70.61 30.09
N HIS A 4 -15.32 69.90 29.93
CA HIS A 4 -14.91 69.30 28.65
C HIS A 4 -15.50 67.87 28.57
N PHE A 5 -16.40 67.65 27.61
CA PHE A 5 -16.77 66.31 27.15
C PHE A 5 -15.93 66.01 25.89
N TYR A 6 -15.04 65.02 25.98
CA TYR A 6 -14.47 64.37 24.81
C TYR A 6 -15.45 63.31 24.32
N VAL A 7 -16.00 63.51 23.13
CA VAL A 7 -16.71 62.47 22.37
C VAL A 7 -15.64 61.66 21.64
N PHE A 8 -15.32 60.46 22.13
CA PHE A 8 -14.59 59.45 21.37
C PHE A 8 -15.60 58.69 20.49
N LEU A 9 -15.59 58.97 19.19
CA LEU A 9 -16.22 58.13 18.17
C LEU A 9 -15.42 56.83 18.06
N PHE A 10 -15.95 55.74 18.63
CA PHE A 10 -15.50 54.38 18.32
C PHE A 10 -15.90 54.06 16.87
N PHE A 11 -14.92 54.09 15.96
CA PHE A 11 -15.05 53.40 14.67
C PHE A 11 -15.00 51.90 14.93
N ILE A 12 -16.15 51.26 14.98
CA ILE A 12 -16.27 49.81 14.88
C ILE A 12 -15.96 49.47 13.41
N TRP A 13 -14.75 48.99 13.13
CA TRP A 13 -14.46 48.27 11.90
C TRP A 13 -15.18 46.92 11.97
N ILE A 14 -16.38 46.86 11.41
CA ILE A 14 -17.01 45.60 11.03
C ILE A 14 -16.23 45.11 9.81
N PHE A 15 -15.30 44.17 9.99
CA PHE A 15 -14.80 43.37 8.87
C PHE A 15 -15.96 42.48 8.41
N GLN A 16 -16.72 42.95 7.42
CA GLN A 16 -17.48 42.06 6.54
C GLN A 16 -16.47 41.32 5.69
N PHE A 17 -16.17 40.06 6.03
CA PHE A 17 -15.50 39.18 5.09
C PHE A 17 -16.48 38.82 3.99
N THR A 18 -16.19 39.32 2.80
CA THR A 18 -16.73 38.84 1.52
C THR A 18 -16.48 37.34 1.39
N GLU A 19 -17.42 36.60 0.80
CA GLU A 19 -17.25 35.19 0.43
C GLU A 19 -15.88 34.99 -0.25
N VAL A 20 -14.96 34.34 0.47
CA VAL A 20 -13.69 33.87 -0.08
C VAL A 20 -14.03 32.75 -1.04
N ASP A 21 -13.57 32.88 -2.29
CA ASP A 21 -13.76 31.88 -3.34
C ASP A 21 -13.27 30.51 -2.84
N SER A 22 -13.99 29.45 -3.21
CA SER A 22 -13.69 28.07 -2.82
C SER A 22 -12.27 27.64 -3.18
N SER A 23 -11.69 28.25 -4.23
CA SER A 23 -10.32 28.05 -4.69
C SER A 23 -9.27 28.54 -3.69
N ASP A 24 -9.50 29.68 -3.05
CA ASP A 24 -8.58 30.25 -2.06
C ASP A 24 -8.61 29.44 -0.75
N LYS A 25 -9.73 28.81 -0.39
CA LYS A 25 -9.84 28.00 0.84
C LYS A 25 -8.93 26.78 0.84
N LEU A 26 -8.65 26.18 -0.33
CA LEU A 26 -7.85 24.97 -0.45
C LEU A 26 -6.33 25.22 -0.31
N LYS A 27 -5.84 26.38 -0.79
CA LYS A 27 -4.44 26.80 -0.57
C LYS A 27 -4.11 26.93 0.92
N VAL A 28 -5.06 27.47 1.66
CA VAL A 28 -4.94 27.79 3.09
C VAL A 28 -4.67 26.55 3.94
N TRP A 29 -5.18 25.37 3.56
CA TRP A 29 -5.11 24.18 4.43
C TRP A 29 -3.71 23.58 4.61
N PHE A 30 -2.85 23.73 3.60
CA PHE A 30 -1.48 23.24 3.65
C PHE A 30 -0.49 24.30 4.14
N GLU A 31 -0.92 25.57 4.18
CA GLU A 31 -0.11 26.71 4.61
C GLU A 31 -0.39 27.11 6.07
N GLU A 32 -1.55 26.70 6.61
CA GLU A 32 -1.96 26.99 7.98
C GLU A 32 -2.03 25.75 8.87
N HIS A 33 -2.15 25.98 10.18
CA HIS A 33 -2.34 24.91 11.16
C HIS A 33 -3.82 24.56 11.25
N GLY A 34 -4.16 23.29 11.07
CA GLY A 34 -5.55 22.85 11.13
C GLY A 34 -5.74 21.40 11.51
N LEU A 35 -7.00 21.04 11.72
CA LEU A 35 -7.45 19.68 11.95
C LEU A 35 -8.24 19.19 10.73
N VAL A 36 -7.97 17.95 10.34
CA VAL A 36 -8.78 17.23 9.36
C VAL A 36 -9.39 16.01 10.03
N TRP A 37 -10.67 15.78 9.78
CA TRP A 37 -11.35 14.54 10.16
C TRP A 37 -12.27 14.06 9.04
N LEU A 38 -12.59 12.77 9.11
CA LEU A 38 -13.49 12.08 8.20
C LEU A 38 -14.86 11.89 8.85
N GLU A 39 -15.95 12.09 8.11
CA GLU A 39 -17.30 11.70 8.53
C GLU A 39 -17.88 10.60 7.63
N ASN A 40 -18.48 9.58 8.25
CA ASN A 40 -19.06 8.43 7.56
C ASN A 40 -20.39 8.73 6.85
N LYS A 41 -21.15 9.74 7.31
CA LYS A 41 -22.55 9.91 6.87
C LYS A 41 -22.68 10.29 5.40
N ASP A 42 -21.71 11.04 4.89
CA ASP A 42 -21.71 11.57 3.53
C ASP A 42 -20.36 11.40 2.82
N GLY A 43 -19.39 10.73 3.44
CA GLY A 43 -18.06 10.54 2.87
C GLY A 43 -17.20 11.80 2.89
N SER A 44 -17.68 12.89 3.50
CA SER A 44 -17.02 14.18 3.42
C SER A 44 -15.78 14.24 4.31
N MET A 45 -14.76 14.93 3.78
CA MET A 45 -13.59 15.36 4.55
C MET A 45 -13.83 16.79 5.02
N TYR A 46 -13.53 17.05 6.29
CA TYR A 46 -13.71 18.36 6.89
C TYR A 46 -12.37 18.92 7.34
N PHE A 47 -12.18 20.22 7.11
CA PHE A 47 -11.02 20.96 7.60
C PHE A 47 -11.48 22.04 8.59
N GLN A 48 -10.82 22.11 9.74
CA GLN A 48 -10.99 23.16 10.72
C GLN A 48 -9.65 23.89 10.92
N HIS A 49 -9.61 25.16 10.55
CA HIS A 49 -8.50 26.03 10.90
C HIS A 49 -8.39 26.16 12.41
N LEU A 50 -7.16 26.09 12.92
CA LEU A 50 -6.82 26.37 14.31
C LEU A 50 -5.95 27.61 14.38
N GLU A 51 -6.48 28.69 14.95
CA GLU A 51 -5.65 29.79 15.37
C GLU A 51 -4.72 29.29 16.49
N LEU A 52 -3.42 29.24 16.24
CA LEU A 52 -2.43 29.03 17.30
C LEU A 52 -2.23 30.38 18.03
N PRO A 53 -2.71 30.55 19.27
CA PRO A 53 -2.45 31.78 19.99
C PRO A 53 -0.96 31.88 20.27
N GLN A 54 -0.35 32.93 19.75
CA GLN A 54 1.03 33.31 20.00
C GLN A 54 1.23 33.65 21.50
N GLY A 55 1.46 32.63 22.31
CA GLY A 55 1.85 32.76 23.71
C GLY A 55 0.69 32.92 24.70
N LYS A 56 0.48 31.88 25.51
CA LYS A 56 -0.48 31.77 26.64
C LYS A 56 -1.97 31.74 26.25
N ILE A 57 -2.51 30.52 26.20
CA ILE A 57 -3.94 30.26 26.13
C ILE A 57 -4.58 30.57 27.49
N THR A 58 -5.41 31.61 27.57
CA THR A 58 -6.46 31.70 28.59
C THR A 58 -7.66 30.86 28.12
N ALA A 59 -8.28 30.12 29.04
CA ALA A 59 -9.19 28.99 28.81
C ALA A 59 -10.55 29.27 28.11
N ALA A 60 -10.63 30.18 27.15
CA ALA A 60 -11.87 30.54 26.48
C ALA A 60 -11.68 31.18 25.10
N SER A 61 -10.73 30.72 24.29
CA SER A 61 -10.75 31.05 22.85
C SER A 61 -11.80 30.16 22.18
N PRO A 62 -12.97 30.67 21.73
CA PRO A 62 -13.84 29.87 20.88
C PRO A 62 -13.09 29.53 19.59
N LEU A 63 -13.28 28.31 19.08
CA LEU A 63 -12.89 27.99 17.71
C LEU A 63 -13.64 28.97 16.78
N THR A 64 -12.90 29.86 16.14
CA THR A 64 -13.42 31.07 15.48
C THR A 64 -14.08 30.81 14.12
N TYR A 65 -13.92 29.61 13.56
CA TYR A 65 -14.38 29.28 12.21
C TYR A 65 -15.25 28.01 12.20
N ALA A 66 -16.27 27.99 11.35
CA ALA A 66 -17.03 26.77 11.07
C ALA A 66 -16.17 25.79 10.23
N PRO A 67 -16.35 24.48 10.39
CA PRO A 67 -15.68 23.48 9.55
C PRO A 67 -15.93 23.75 8.06
N ILE A 68 -14.88 23.72 7.26
CA ILE A 68 -14.98 23.83 5.80
C ILE A 68 -15.07 22.41 5.25
N ALA A 69 -16.21 22.08 4.63
CA ALA A 69 -16.34 20.86 3.86
C ALA A 69 -15.48 20.95 2.59
N MET A 70 -14.70 19.91 2.32
CA MET A 70 -13.91 19.79 1.11
C MET A 70 -14.77 19.54 -0.13
N GLY A 71 -14.94 20.56 -0.99
CA GLY A 71 -15.40 20.39 -2.38
C GLY A 71 -16.72 19.64 -2.58
N GLU A 72 -17.05 19.28 -3.82
CA GLU A 72 -18.25 18.46 -4.11
C GLU A 72 -18.18 17.13 -3.33
N ARG A 73 -19.31 16.75 -2.72
CA ARG A 73 -19.47 15.56 -1.86
C ARG A 73 -18.68 14.37 -2.40
N PHE A 74 -17.64 13.95 -1.69
CA PHE A 74 -16.99 12.67 -1.98
C PHE A 74 -18.06 11.58 -1.85
N THR A 75 -18.33 10.86 -2.92
CA THR A 75 -19.38 9.83 -2.92
C THR A 75 -18.98 8.54 -2.18
N HIS A 76 -17.78 8.52 -1.59
CA HIS A 76 -17.11 7.33 -1.07
C HIS A 76 -17.02 7.35 0.45
N THR A 77 -16.87 6.19 1.07
CA THR A 77 -16.81 6.08 2.54
C THR A 77 -15.37 5.84 3.00
N PHE A 78 -14.80 6.84 3.64
CA PHE A 78 -13.41 6.81 4.11
C PHE A 78 -13.29 6.37 5.57
N SER A 79 -12.25 5.60 5.87
CA SER A 79 -11.99 5.08 7.23
C SER A 79 -10.80 5.72 7.93
N HIS A 80 -9.73 5.99 7.18
CA HIS A 80 -8.47 6.51 7.72
C HIS A 80 -7.91 7.59 6.78
N VAL A 81 -7.21 8.56 7.35
CA VAL A 81 -6.57 9.66 6.61
C VAL A 81 -5.20 9.97 7.18
N ASP A 82 -4.24 10.24 6.30
CA ASP A 82 -3.00 10.93 6.64
C ASP A 82 -2.60 11.81 5.44
N ALA A 83 -1.55 12.62 5.59
CA ALA A 83 -1.17 13.57 4.55
C ALA A 83 0.34 13.68 4.38
N ASP A 84 0.76 14.11 3.19
CA ASP A 84 2.03 14.77 2.95
C ASP A 84 1.74 16.27 2.80
N VAL A 85 2.04 17.03 3.85
CA VAL A 85 1.76 18.46 3.90
C VAL A 85 2.64 19.22 2.89
N THR A 86 3.89 18.80 2.74
CA THR A 86 4.84 19.44 1.81
C THR A 86 4.48 19.18 0.35
N GLY A 87 4.04 17.97 0.03
CA GLY A 87 3.56 17.59 -1.30
C GLY A 87 2.13 18.05 -1.61
N LYS A 88 1.42 18.64 -0.64
CA LYS A 88 -0.01 18.97 -0.72
C LYS A 88 -0.87 17.75 -1.11
N VAL A 89 -0.55 16.58 -0.58
CA VAL A 89 -1.25 15.32 -0.86
C VAL A 89 -1.96 14.83 0.40
N MET A 90 -3.23 14.47 0.28
CA MET A 90 -3.92 13.67 1.29
C MET A 90 -4.08 12.24 0.81
N VAL A 91 -3.95 11.30 1.72
CA VAL A 91 -4.11 9.87 1.45
C VAL A 91 -5.22 9.34 2.32
N VAL A 92 -6.17 8.65 1.70
CA VAL A 92 -7.35 8.11 2.38
C VAL A 92 -7.55 6.63 2.07
N VAL A 93 -8.12 5.93 3.04
CA VAL A 93 -8.54 4.53 2.88
C VAL A 93 -10.02 4.50 2.53
N ASP A 94 -10.33 4.14 1.29
CA ASP A 94 -11.69 4.01 0.78
C ASP A 94 -12.23 2.59 0.99
N THR A 95 -13.20 2.49 1.89
CA THR A 95 -13.82 1.22 2.27
C THR A 95 -14.82 0.71 1.24
N GLN A 96 -15.35 1.58 0.38
CA GLN A 96 -16.33 1.21 -0.64
C GLN A 96 -15.65 0.56 -1.84
N THR A 97 -14.58 1.17 -2.35
CA THR A 97 -13.81 0.63 -3.48
C THR A 97 -12.74 -0.37 -3.04
N ARG A 98 -12.47 -0.49 -1.73
CA ARG A 98 -11.36 -1.28 -1.18
C ARG A 98 -10.04 -0.86 -1.83
N SER A 99 -9.75 0.43 -1.75
CA SER A 99 -8.52 1.02 -2.26
C SER A 99 -7.95 2.07 -1.32
N ILE A 100 -6.68 2.40 -1.53
CA ILE A 100 -6.02 3.57 -0.96
C ILE A 100 -5.94 4.60 -2.07
N LEU A 101 -6.49 5.79 -1.82
CA LEU A 101 -6.56 6.88 -2.79
C LEU A 101 -5.67 8.03 -2.34
N ALA A 102 -4.99 8.66 -3.29
CA ALA A 102 -4.28 9.92 -3.07
C ALA A 102 -5.02 11.07 -3.76
N TYR A 103 -5.09 12.21 -3.07
CA TYR A 103 -5.65 13.47 -3.55
C TYR A 103 -4.54 14.53 -3.50
N ALA A 104 -3.98 14.89 -4.66
CA ALA A 104 -3.03 16.00 -4.74
C ALA A 104 -3.76 17.30 -5.03
N PHE A 105 -3.53 18.29 -4.17
CA PHE A 105 -4.16 19.60 -4.24
C PHE A 105 -3.26 20.60 -4.96
N GLN A 106 -3.85 21.26 -5.95
CA GLN A 106 -3.21 22.32 -6.71
C GLN A 106 -3.50 23.67 -6.06
N ASP A 107 -2.66 24.65 -6.36
CA ASP A 107 -2.83 26.01 -5.85
C ASP A 107 -4.16 26.63 -6.28
N ASN A 108 -4.70 26.31 -7.46
CA ASN A 108 -6.00 26.84 -7.90
C ASN A 108 -7.22 26.23 -7.17
N GLY A 109 -7.01 25.39 -6.15
CA GLY A 109 -8.06 24.66 -5.44
C GLY A 109 -8.67 23.50 -6.24
N GLN A 110 -8.10 23.12 -7.36
CA GLN A 110 -8.41 21.83 -7.97
C GLN A 110 -7.59 20.73 -7.31
N PHE A 111 -8.06 19.49 -7.44
CA PHE A 111 -7.30 18.33 -7.03
C PHE A 111 -7.32 17.27 -8.11
N THR A 112 -6.27 16.46 -8.13
CA THR A 112 -6.19 15.24 -8.94
C THR A 112 -6.21 14.04 -8.01
N GLN A 113 -7.05 13.06 -8.32
CA GLN A 113 -7.12 11.79 -7.58
C GLN A 113 -6.50 10.65 -8.39
N TRP A 114 -5.84 9.71 -7.72
CA TRP A 114 -5.41 8.45 -8.32
C TRP A 114 -5.37 7.32 -7.27
N PRO A 115 -5.61 6.06 -7.67
CA PRO A 115 -5.44 4.93 -6.78
C PRO A 115 -3.95 4.67 -6.53
N LEU A 116 -3.57 4.57 -5.26
CA LEU A 116 -2.24 4.13 -4.84
C LEU A 116 -2.16 2.61 -4.73
N TYR A 117 -3.24 1.97 -4.26
CA TYR A 117 -3.30 0.52 -4.11
C TYR A 117 -4.75 0.06 -4.12
N GLU A 118 -5.03 -1.05 -4.80
CA GLU A 118 -6.34 -1.68 -4.84
C GLU A 118 -6.29 -3.09 -4.22
N GLY A 119 -7.40 -3.55 -3.67
CA GLY A 119 -7.48 -4.88 -3.06
C GLY A 119 -7.11 -4.91 -1.58
N ILE A 120 -7.22 -3.78 -0.87
CA ILE A 120 -7.17 -3.80 0.59
C ILE A 120 -8.33 -4.60 1.18
N SER A 121 -8.17 -5.13 2.39
CA SER A 121 -9.28 -5.76 3.08
C SER A 121 -10.21 -4.73 3.73
N ALA A 122 -11.34 -5.20 4.24
CA ALA A 122 -12.24 -4.39 5.08
C ALA A 122 -11.70 -4.12 6.50
N LYS A 123 -10.50 -4.61 6.83
CA LYS A 123 -9.85 -4.45 8.15
C LYS A 123 -8.51 -3.70 8.05
N VAL A 124 -8.42 -2.73 7.16
CA VAL A 124 -7.38 -1.71 7.25
C VAL A 124 -7.71 -0.83 8.46
N ASN A 125 -6.78 -0.78 9.42
CA ASN A 125 -7.02 -0.18 10.74
C ASN A 125 -6.12 1.03 11.03
N GLY A 126 -5.25 1.39 10.08
CA GLY A 126 -4.34 2.52 10.21
C GLY A 126 -3.55 2.76 8.93
N ILE A 127 -3.24 4.02 8.70
CA ILE A 127 -2.40 4.51 7.60
C ILE A 127 -1.40 5.53 8.16
N ALA A 128 -0.21 5.59 7.59
CA ALA A 128 0.81 6.56 7.96
C ALA A 128 1.63 6.96 6.73
N VAL A 129 1.89 8.26 6.57
CA VAL A 129 2.64 8.84 5.46
C VAL A 129 4.05 9.20 5.94
N ASP A 130 5.06 8.65 5.26
CA ASP A 130 6.42 9.18 5.29
C ASP A 130 6.53 10.32 4.29
N TRP A 131 6.38 11.54 4.80
CA TRP A 131 6.47 12.78 4.04
C TRP A 131 7.90 13.12 3.56
N MET A 132 8.93 12.42 4.04
CA MET A 132 10.29 12.61 3.54
C MET A 132 10.56 11.78 2.30
N THR A 133 10.04 10.55 2.22
CA THR A 133 10.27 9.65 1.08
C THR A 133 9.04 9.46 0.20
N HIS A 134 7.94 10.15 0.48
CA HIS A 134 6.64 10.01 -0.18
C HIS A 134 6.14 8.55 -0.21
N VAL A 135 6.28 7.86 0.93
CA VAL A 135 5.85 6.46 1.09
C VAL A 135 4.65 6.38 2.02
N VAL A 136 3.62 5.66 1.61
CA VAL A 136 2.43 5.39 2.39
C VAL A 136 2.53 4.00 2.98
N TYR A 137 2.39 3.88 4.29
CA TYR A 137 2.34 2.61 5.02
C TYR A 137 0.94 2.37 5.57
N TRP A 138 0.48 1.13 5.59
CA TRP A 138 -0.80 0.77 6.20
C TRP A 138 -0.76 -0.61 6.83
N THR A 139 -1.64 -0.80 7.82
CA THR A 139 -1.88 -2.08 8.49
C THR A 139 -3.10 -2.75 7.87
N ASP A 140 -3.04 -4.06 7.64
CA ASP A 140 -4.20 -4.84 7.25
C ASP A 140 -4.38 -6.03 8.20
N ALA A 141 -5.34 -5.94 9.10
CA ALA A 141 -5.61 -6.97 10.10
C ALA A 141 -6.33 -8.20 9.55
N ALA A 142 -6.89 -8.14 8.34
CA ALA A 142 -7.41 -9.37 7.73
C ALA A 142 -6.27 -10.26 7.27
N TYR A 143 -5.18 -9.66 6.77
CA TYR A 143 -4.01 -10.34 6.21
C TYR A 143 -2.82 -10.45 7.19
N ASP A 144 -2.88 -9.79 8.35
CA ASP A 144 -1.79 -9.72 9.33
C ASP A 144 -0.47 -9.23 8.72
N VAL A 145 -0.56 -8.14 7.96
CA VAL A 145 0.59 -7.53 7.29
C VAL A 145 0.62 -6.03 7.49
N ILE A 146 1.82 -5.47 7.36
CA ILE A 146 2.06 -4.06 7.12
C ILE A 146 2.62 -3.95 5.71
N LEU A 147 1.99 -3.13 4.88
CA LEU A 147 2.44 -2.86 3.51
C LEU A 147 2.91 -1.41 3.39
N GLY A 148 3.67 -1.15 2.33
CA GLY A 148 4.16 0.17 1.97
C GLY A 148 4.13 0.38 0.47
N VAL A 149 3.77 1.58 0.01
CA VAL A 149 3.78 1.96 -1.41
C VAL A 149 4.31 3.38 -1.58
N ALA A 150 5.16 3.60 -2.59
CA ALA A 150 5.61 4.95 -2.94
C ALA A 150 4.53 5.67 -3.75
N MET A 151 4.23 6.92 -3.42
CA MET A 151 3.20 7.71 -4.11
C MET A 151 3.49 7.86 -5.62
N GLU A 152 4.78 7.95 -5.98
CA GLU A 152 5.25 8.07 -7.36
C GLU A 152 5.22 6.74 -8.13
N LYS A 153 5.14 5.61 -7.43
CA LYS A 153 5.19 4.25 -7.99
C LYS A 153 4.07 3.39 -7.39
N PRO A 154 2.78 3.73 -7.66
CA PRO A 154 1.63 3.05 -7.05
C PRO A 154 1.58 1.54 -7.38
N ASN A 155 2.19 1.13 -8.50
CA ASN A 155 2.27 -0.27 -8.89
C ASN A 155 3.26 -1.09 -8.04
N MET A 156 4.04 -0.48 -7.14
CA MET A 156 5.12 -1.11 -6.38
C MET A 156 4.83 -1.14 -4.87
N ALA A 157 3.64 -1.60 -4.50
CA ALA A 157 3.36 -1.94 -3.11
C ALA A 157 4.17 -3.16 -2.68
N GLU A 158 4.80 -3.08 -1.51
CA GLU A 158 5.62 -4.13 -0.94
C GLU A 158 5.12 -4.48 0.47
N VAL A 159 5.27 -5.75 0.83
CA VAL A 159 4.97 -6.23 2.18
C VAL A 159 6.17 -5.92 3.06
N ILE A 160 6.00 -4.98 3.98
CA ILE A 160 7.08 -4.49 4.84
C ILE A 160 7.25 -5.40 6.06
N VAL A 161 6.15 -5.81 6.69
CA VAL A 161 6.15 -6.75 7.81
C VAL A 161 5.06 -7.79 7.61
N SER A 162 5.43 -9.07 7.70
CA SER A 162 4.49 -10.21 7.55
C SER A 162 4.64 -11.28 8.64
N LYS A 163 5.74 -11.27 9.39
CA LYS A 163 6.01 -12.28 10.42
C LYS A 163 5.64 -11.76 11.80
N GLY A 164 4.94 -12.60 12.55
CA GLY A 164 4.64 -12.35 13.96
C GLY A 164 3.67 -11.20 14.20
N LEU A 165 2.79 -10.89 13.24
CA LEU A 165 1.65 -9.98 13.41
C LEU A 165 0.38 -10.79 13.72
N ASP A 166 -0.49 -10.24 14.56
CA ASP A 166 -1.81 -10.79 14.87
C ASP A 166 -2.74 -9.62 15.27
N GLU A 167 -3.63 -9.25 14.35
CA GLU A 167 -4.47 -8.03 14.42
C GLU A 167 -3.67 -6.70 14.52
N PRO A 168 -2.80 -6.38 13.54
CA PRO A 168 -2.18 -5.06 13.47
C PRO A 168 -3.25 -3.95 13.34
N HIS A 169 -3.08 -2.84 14.05
CA HIS A 169 -4.09 -1.79 14.15
C HIS A 169 -3.56 -0.41 13.77
N SER A 170 -3.31 0.50 14.71
CA SER A 170 -2.85 1.85 14.39
C SER A 170 -1.34 1.86 14.10
N ILE A 171 -0.90 2.69 13.17
CA ILE A 171 0.51 2.83 12.76
C ILE A 171 0.89 4.30 12.70
N VAL A 172 2.12 4.63 13.08
CA VAL A 172 2.75 5.95 12.91
C VAL A 172 4.20 5.77 12.44
N VAL A 173 4.70 6.72 11.67
CA VAL A 173 6.09 6.73 11.19
C VAL A 173 6.88 7.86 11.84
N TYR A 174 8.19 7.65 12.00
CA TYR A 174 9.14 8.67 12.44
C TYR A 174 10.29 8.78 11.43
N PRO A 175 10.08 9.46 10.29
CA PRO A 175 10.99 9.35 9.17
C PRO A 175 12.36 9.99 9.42
N GLN A 176 12.47 10.97 10.33
CA GLN A 176 13.76 11.58 10.66
C GLN A 176 14.73 10.56 11.30
N LYS A 177 14.18 9.57 12.02
CA LYS A 177 14.95 8.49 12.67
C LYS A 177 14.89 7.17 11.89
N GLY A 178 14.00 7.06 10.91
CA GLY A 178 13.82 5.86 10.09
C GLY A 178 13.15 4.70 10.84
N TYR A 179 12.16 4.99 11.68
CA TYR A 179 11.38 3.99 12.41
C TYR A 179 9.89 4.08 12.13
N MET A 180 9.19 2.96 12.26
CA MET A 180 7.73 2.91 12.39
C MET A 180 7.33 2.28 13.72
N TYR A 181 6.14 2.61 14.17
CA TYR A 181 5.53 2.08 15.39
C TYR A 181 4.08 1.71 15.10
N TRP A 182 3.65 0.56 15.59
CA TRP A 182 2.27 0.14 15.41
C TRP A 182 1.75 -0.61 16.64
N THR A 183 0.43 -0.72 16.73
CA THR A 183 -0.25 -1.53 17.74
C THR A 183 -0.66 -2.87 17.13
N ASP A 184 -0.48 -3.94 17.88
CA ASP A 184 -0.84 -5.33 17.53
C ASP A 184 -1.79 -5.80 18.63
N ASN A 185 -3.07 -5.97 18.29
CA ASN A 185 -4.17 -6.10 19.25
C ASN A 185 -4.58 -7.56 19.51
N ALA A 186 -3.70 -8.51 19.17
CA ALA A 186 -3.84 -9.93 19.49
C ALA A 186 -4.38 -10.14 20.91
N VAL A 187 -5.55 -10.79 21.04
CA VAL A 187 -6.21 -10.98 22.35
C VAL A 187 -5.28 -11.64 23.38
N THR A 188 -4.41 -12.54 22.93
CA THR A 188 -3.49 -13.28 23.82
C THR A 188 -2.19 -12.53 24.15
N ASN A 189 -1.83 -11.53 23.36
CA ASN A 189 -0.52 -10.88 23.45
C ASN A 189 -0.53 -9.46 22.83
N PRO A 190 -1.36 -8.53 23.32
CA PRO A 190 -1.46 -7.22 22.72
C PRO A 190 -0.24 -6.38 23.08
N ARG A 191 0.23 -5.57 22.14
CA ARG A 191 1.55 -4.92 22.24
C ARG A 191 1.69 -3.73 21.30
N VAL A 192 2.61 -2.85 21.64
CA VAL A 192 3.15 -1.83 20.74
C VAL A 192 4.46 -2.35 20.21
N MET A 193 4.59 -2.35 18.89
CA MET A 193 5.70 -2.90 18.13
C MET A 193 6.48 -1.77 17.45
N THR A 194 7.71 -2.07 17.07
CA THR A 194 8.57 -1.16 16.32
C THR A 194 9.45 -1.90 15.33
N SER A 195 9.81 -1.25 14.24
CA SER A 195 10.82 -1.66 13.28
C SER A 195 11.44 -0.43 12.64
N ASN A 196 12.49 -0.59 11.83
CA ASN A 196 12.86 0.46 10.89
C ASN A 196 11.75 0.63 9.83
N LEU A 197 11.81 1.69 9.01
CA LEU A 197 10.83 1.94 7.94
C LEU A 197 10.77 0.81 6.90
N GLY A 198 11.84 0.04 6.75
CA GLY A 198 11.90 -1.14 5.89
C GLY A 198 11.49 -2.46 6.55
N GLY A 199 10.83 -2.44 7.72
CA GLY A 199 10.29 -3.65 8.36
C GLY A 199 11.31 -4.60 8.98
N ARG A 200 12.58 -4.19 9.07
CA ARG A 200 13.65 -4.94 9.75
C ARG A 200 13.77 -4.55 11.22
N HIS A 201 14.37 -5.45 11.99
CA HIS A 201 14.53 -5.31 13.44
C HIS A 201 13.18 -5.12 14.14
N VAL A 202 12.18 -5.92 13.75
CA VAL A 202 10.88 -5.99 14.41
C VAL A 202 11.07 -6.36 15.88
N ASN A 203 10.62 -5.51 16.78
CA ASN A 203 10.75 -5.69 18.22
C ASN A 203 9.48 -5.25 18.96
N VAL A 204 9.25 -5.85 20.12
CA VAL A 204 8.21 -5.40 21.06
C VAL A 204 8.74 -4.16 21.79
N LEU A 205 8.09 -3.02 21.60
CA LEU A 205 8.42 -1.79 22.33
C LEU A 205 7.77 -1.82 23.72
N PHE A 206 6.48 -2.15 23.77
CA PHE A 206 5.68 -2.13 24.98
C PHE A 206 4.61 -3.22 24.96
N ARG A 207 4.26 -3.80 26.12
CA ARG A 207 3.22 -4.83 26.23
C ARG A 207 1.95 -4.22 26.81
N LEU A 208 0.86 -4.33 26.05
CA LEU A 208 -0.46 -3.89 26.50
C LEU A 208 -1.01 -5.00 27.42
N HIS A 209 -1.40 -4.69 28.64
CA HIS A 209 -1.85 -5.71 29.59
C HIS A 209 -3.37 -5.78 29.55
N ASN A 210 -3.93 -6.80 28.91
CA ASN A 210 -5.38 -7.00 28.77
C ASN A 210 -6.13 -5.81 28.13
N THR A 211 -5.42 -5.00 27.35
CA THR A 211 -5.98 -3.83 26.65
C THR A 211 -5.63 -3.88 25.18
N ARG A 212 -6.53 -3.34 24.35
CA ARG A 212 -6.30 -3.02 22.94
C ARG A 212 -6.02 -1.54 22.79
N ALA A 213 -5.21 -1.18 21.81
CA ALA A 213 -4.91 0.21 21.46
C ALA A 213 -5.52 0.58 20.11
N THR A 214 -6.39 1.58 20.07
CA THR A 214 -7.21 1.91 18.88
C THR A 214 -6.59 2.96 17.98
N SER A 215 -5.99 4.02 18.54
CA SER A 215 -5.37 5.09 17.76
C SER A 215 -4.05 5.51 18.40
N LEU A 216 -3.00 5.66 17.59
CA LEU A 216 -1.62 5.96 17.99
C LEU A 216 -1.22 7.31 17.37
N THR A 217 -0.55 8.16 18.15
CA THR A 217 0.06 9.40 17.67
C THR A 217 1.39 9.64 18.37
N MET A 218 2.22 10.53 17.84
CA MET A 218 3.58 10.75 18.33
C MET A 218 3.87 12.22 18.57
N ASP A 219 4.53 12.50 19.68
CA ASP A 219 5.31 13.72 19.87
C ASP A 219 6.74 13.46 19.39
N TYR A 220 7.11 14.01 18.23
CA TYR A 220 8.46 13.87 17.69
C TYR A 220 9.52 14.67 18.46
N GLY A 221 9.12 15.70 19.21
CA GLY A 221 10.04 16.54 19.99
C GLY A 221 10.46 15.86 21.30
N GLU A 222 9.50 15.25 22.00
CA GLU A 222 9.73 14.53 23.26
C GLU A 222 9.92 13.01 23.06
N GLU A 223 9.93 12.53 21.81
CA GLU A 223 10.07 11.11 21.44
C GLU A 223 9.10 10.21 22.21
N ARG A 224 7.83 10.63 22.26
CA ARG A 224 6.78 10.04 23.08
C ARG A 224 5.61 9.59 22.22
N LEU A 225 5.19 8.34 22.41
CA LEU A 225 3.97 7.81 21.79
C LEU A 225 2.79 8.03 22.72
N TYR A 226 1.65 8.39 22.15
CA TYR A 226 0.36 8.45 22.82
C TYR A 226 -0.59 7.50 22.11
N TRP A 227 -1.39 6.75 22.86
CA TRP A 227 -2.45 5.94 22.28
C TRP A 227 -3.69 5.90 23.14
N SER A 228 -4.83 5.76 22.48
CA SER A 228 -6.07 5.40 23.16
C SER A 228 -6.08 3.91 23.45
N PHE A 229 -6.52 3.52 24.64
CA PHE A 229 -6.66 2.13 25.05
C PHE A 229 -8.08 1.82 25.49
N GLU A 230 -8.45 0.55 25.37
CA GLU A 230 -9.66 -0.04 25.91
C GLU A 230 -9.34 -1.45 26.44
N ALA A 231 -9.78 -1.76 27.66
CA ALA A 231 -9.66 -3.11 28.20
C ALA A 231 -10.59 -4.08 27.45
N PHE A 232 -10.15 -5.32 27.25
CA PHE A 232 -10.95 -6.32 26.53
C PHE A 232 -12.28 -6.65 27.22
N ASP A 233 -12.36 -6.47 28.54
CA ASP A 233 -13.59 -6.61 29.33
C ASP A 233 -14.46 -5.33 29.32
N GLY A 234 -14.02 -4.26 28.68
CA GLY A 234 -14.71 -2.97 28.60
C GLY A 234 -14.69 -2.16 29.90
N THR A 235 -13.93 -2.57 30.92
CA THR A 235 -13.93 -1.93 32.25
C THR A 235 -13.22 -0.58 32.30
N SER A 236 -12.24 -0.38 31.44
CA SER A 236 -11.41 0.82 31.43
C SER A 236 -11.08 1.25 30.01
N ARG A 237 -11.10 2.57 29.80
CA ARG A 237 -10.74 3.23 28.55
C ARG A 237 -10.02 4.53 28.86
N GLY A 238 -9.20 4.99 27.93
CA GLY A 238 -8.54 6.27 28.08
C GLY A 238 -7.40 6.49 27.11
N ILE A 239 -6.55 7.46 27.44
CA ILE A 239 -5.33 7.77 26.69
C ILE A 239 -4.15 7.45 27.59
N THR A 240 -3.18 6.74 27.06
CA THR A 240 -1.91 6.53 27.75
C THR A 240 -0.75 6.94 26.84
N SER A 241 0.44 7.01 27.39
CA SER A 241 1.62 7.42 26.66
C SER A 241 2.87 6.77 27.19
N VAL A 242 3.86 6.57 26.32
CA VAL A 242 5.18 6.02 26.69
C VAL A 242 6.29 6.79 25.99
N HIS A 243 7.37 7.06 26.71
CA HIS A 243 8.59 7.56 26.10
C HIS A 243 9.35 6.39 25.46
N ILE A 244 9.73 6.51 24.19
CA ILE A 244 10.25 5.40 23.39
C ILE A 244 11.53 4.81 23.99
N PHE A 245 12.47 5.67 24.43
CA PHE A 245 13.74 5.24 25.02
C PHE A 245 13.65 4.86 26.51
N LEU A 246 12.97 5.66 27.32
CA LEU A 246 12.97 5.46 28.77
C LEU A 246 12.11 4.26 29.20
N LYS A 247 11.13 3.85 28.39
CA LYS A 247 10.18 2.74 28.63
C LYS A 247 9.47 2.75 30.01
N ASN A 248 9.59 3.84 30.77
CA ASN A 248 9.26 3.90 32.21
C ASN A 248 8.18 4.91 32.56
N SER A 249 7.59 5.61 31.60
CA SER A 249 6.60 6.65 31.90
C SER A 249 5.28 6.29 31.23
N ASN A 250 4.54 5.32 31.77
CA ASN A 250 3.15 5.10 31.39
C ASN A 250 2.33 6.12 32.13
N ILE A 251 1.87 7.12 31.40
CA ILE A 251 1.01 8.11 31.99
C ILE A 251 -0.35 8.01 31.35
N THR A 252 -1.37 7.81 32.16
CA THR A 252 -2.70 7.38 31.72
C THR A 252 -3.76 8.35 32.23
N MET A 253 -4.65 8.76 31.34
CA MET A 253 -5.86 9.52 31.63
C MET A 253 -7.06 8.65 31.27
N MET A 254 -8.02 8.50 32.19
CA MET A 254 -9.21 7.68 32.01
C MET A 254 -10.32 8.48 31.35
N THR A 255 -11.07 7.83 30.45
CA THR A 255 -12.27 8.40 29.82
C THR A 255 -13.44 7.44 29.96
N SER A 256 -14.66 7.97 29.93
CA SER A 256 -15.88 7.15 29.99
C SER A 256 -16.34 6.67 28.60
N GLN A 257 -15.76 7.23 27.53
CA GLN A 257 -16.22 7.09 26.16
C GLN A 257 -15.12 6.50 25.28
N PRO A 258 -15.44 5.65 24.30
CA PRO A 258 -14.46 5.12 23.36
C PRO A 258 -13.88 6.26 22.50
N ILE A 259 -12.58 6.20 22.29
CA ILE A 259 -11.83 7.15 21.46
C ILE A 259 -11.62 6.52 20.10
N GLN A 260 -12.13 7.16 19.05
CA GLN A 260 -12.04 6.66 17.67
C GLN A 260 -10.75 7.09 16.98
N GLY A 261 -10.34 8.34 17.18
CA GLY A 261 -9.12 8.92 16.59
C GLY A 261 -8.37 9.80 17.59
N LEU A 262 -7.07 9.92 17.39
CA LEU A 262 -6.13 10.61 18.27
C LEU A 262 -5.05 11.31 17.43
N ALA A 263 -4.90 12.62 17.60
CA ALA A 263 -3.83 13.39 16.96
C ALA A 263 -3.14 14.29 17.98
N TYR A 264 -1.81 14.38 17.91
CA TYR A 264 -1.01 15.26 18.75
C TYR A 264 -0.33 16.35 17.94
N PHE A 265 -0.36 17.60 18.41
CA PHE A 265 0.45 18.70 17.88
C PHE A 265 0.63 19.78 18.95
N ASN A 266 1.85 20.29 19.10
CA ASN A 266 2.17 21.46 19.95
C ASN A 266 1.53 21.44 21.36
N HIS A 267 1.78 20.38 22.14
CA HIS A 267 1.19 20.15 23.47
C HIS A 267 -0.34 20.09 23.50
N GLN A 268 -0.98 19.78 22.37
CA GLN A 268 -2.41 19.55 22.27
C GLN A 268 -2.68 18.16 21.73
N ILE A 269 -3.74 17.55 22.25
CA ILE A 269 -4.30 16.31 21.72
C ILE A 269 -5.72 16.60 21.23
N ALA A 270 -5.97 16.28 19.97
CA ALA A 270 -7.31 16.19 19.41
C ALA A 270 -7.79 14.74 19.49
N THR A 271 -9.03 14.55 19.92
CA THR A 271 -9.66 13.22 20.07
C THR A 271 -11.06 13.24 19.50
N ILE A 272 -11.51 12.08 19.03
CA ILE A 272 -12.92 11.85 18.71
C ILE A 272 -13.56 11.02 19.83
N GLU A 273 -14.49 11.62 20.55
CA GLU A 273 -15.21 10.99 21.68
C GLU A 273 -16.71 11.28 21.59
N SER A 274 -17.54 10.24 21.53
CA SER A 274 -19.02 10.37 21.51
C SER A 274 -19.58 11.30 20.42
N GLY A 275 -19.00 11.29 19.22
CA GLY A 275 -19.41 12.19 18.13
C GLY A 275 -18.99 13.65 18.32
N GLN A 276 -18.07 13.92 19.24
CA GLN A 276 -17.45 15.24 19.40
C GLN A 276 -15.95 15.14 19.15
N LEU A 277 -15.41 16.14 18.47
CA LEU A 277 -13.99 16.39 18.39
C LEU A 277 -13.61 17.22 19.62
N ARG A 278 -12.85 16.65 20.56
CA ARG A 278 -12.40 17.32 21.78
C ARG A 278 -10.92 17.64 21.72
N LEU A 279 -10.58 18.86 22.13
CA LEU A 279 -9.21 19.35 22.19
C LEU A 279 -8.76 19.45 23.65
N TYR A 280 -7.65 18.81 23.94
CA TYR A 280 -7.03 18.76 25.26
C TYR A 280 -5.66 19.42 25.23
N HIS A 281 -5.34 20.23 26.23
CA HIS A 281 -3.97 20.64 26.49
C HIS A 281 -3.26 19.55 27.29
N VAL A 282 -2.08 19.15 26.82
CA VAL A 282 -1.21 18.16 27.42
C VAL A 282 -0.37 18.84 28.49
N ILE A 283 -0.61 18.51 29.75
CA ILE A 283 0.25 18.93 30.86
C ILE A 283 0.97 17.71 31.39
N THR A 284 2.29 17.69 31.21
CA THR A 284 3.14 16.67 31.83
C THR A 284 3.61 17.18 33.19
N GLY A 285 3.39 16.38 34.24
CA GLY A 285 3.88 16.71 35.57
C GLY A 285 5.40 16.84 35.61
N ARG A 286 5.96 17.56 36.60
CA ARG A 286 7.43 17.81 36.72
C ARG A 286 8.29 16.55 36.69
N ASN A 287 7.73 15.41 37.15
CA ASN A 287 8.41 14.12 37.17
C ASN A 287 8.09 13.23 35.94
N LYS A 288 7.40 13.76 34.93
CA LYS A 288 6.88 13.02 33.75
C LYS A 288 6.13 11.72 34.14
N ALA A 289 5.44 11.74 35.28
CA ALA A 289 4.71 10.60 35.85
C ALA A 289 3.18 10.75 35.83
N GLU A 290 2.67 11.96 35.58
CA GLU A 290 1.25 12.30 35.50
C GLU A 290 0.95 13.17 34.27
N LEU A 291 -0.18 12.87 33.62
CA LEU A 291 -0.60 13.40 32.31
C LEU A 291 -1.98 13.90 32.60
N THR A 292 -2.08 15.21 32.68
CA THR A 292 -3.37 15.87 32.86
C THR A 292 -3.76 16.44 31.51
N LEU A 293 -4.89 15.97 31.01
CA LEU A 293 -5.51 16.50 29.81
C LEU A 293 -6.59 17.49 30.22
N HIS A 294 -6.34 18.77 29.96
CA HIS A 294 -7.32 19.83 30.19
C HIS A 294 -8.10 20.10 28.92
N ALA A 295 -9.36 19.69 28.88
CA ALA A 295 -10.26 20.02 27.78
C ALA A 295 -10.42 21.54 27.72
N PHE A 296 -10.19 22.14 26.56
CA PHE A 296 -10.34 23.59 26.36
C PHE A 296 -11.29 23.94 25.21
N ALA A 297 -11.57 23.01 24.31
CA ALA A 297 -12.52 23.20 23.22
C ALA A 297 -13.15 21.88 22.78
N SER A 298 -14.34 21.98 22.18
CA SER A 298 -15.04 20.84 21.55
C SER A 298 -15.84 21.29 20.34
N VAL A 299 -15.81 20.50 19.27
CA VAL A 299 -16.63 20.69 18.06
C VAL A 299 -17.61 19.53 17.95
N ASN A 300 -18.88 19.83 17.68
CA ASN A 300 -19.86 18.80 17.35
C ASN A 300 -19.62 18.30 15.94
N VAL A 301 -19.48 16.99 15.79
CA VAL A 301 -19.16 16.34 14.52
C VAL A 301 -20.39 15.53 14.09
N THR A 302 -20.86 15.72 12.85
CA THR A 302 -22.21 15.30 12.44
C THR A 302 -22.23 14.06 11.55
N GLY A 303 -21.50 12.99 11.87
CA GLY A 303 -21.48 11.87 10.94
C GLY A 303 -20.67 10.65 11.32
N ASP A 304 -20.55 10.34 12.61
CA ASP A 304 -19.72 9.22 13.13
C ASP A 304 -18.27 9.29 12.62
N PRO A 305 -17.50 10.27 13.10
CA PRO A 305 -16.15 10.49 12.59
C PRO A 305 -15.18 9.36 12.92
N ARG A 306 -14.36 8.97 11.93
CA ARG A 306 -13.53 7.77 12.00
C ARG A 306 -12.08 8.02 12.40
N ASP A 307 -11.50 9.08 11.87
CA ASP A 307 -10.09 9.40 12.06
C ASP A 307 -9.88 10.91 12.09
N VAL A 308 -8.79 11.35 12.71
CA VAL A 308 -8.42 12.77 12.84
C VAL A 308 -6.91 12.94 12.78
N ILE A 309 -6.46 13.96 12.04
CA ILE A 309 -5.04 14.35 11.93
C ILE A 309 -4.87 15.86 12.11
N TYR A 310 -3.68 16.27 12.53
CA TYR A 310 -3.24 17.66 12.45
C TYR A 310 -2.52 17.89 11.13
N LEU A 311 -3.01 18.83 10.32
CA LEU A 311 -2.29 19.36 9.17
C LEU A 311 -1.45 20.54 9.61
N SER A 312 -0.12 20.38 9.55
CA SER A 312 0.82 21.47 9.79
C SER A 312 2.21 21.11 9.25
N PRO A 313 2.92 22.04 8.58
CA PRO A 313 4.31 21.85 8.19
C PRO A 313 5.24 21.55 9.38
N GLU A 314 4.93 22.08 10.56
CA GLU A 314 5.71 21.84 11.79
C GLU A 314 5.53 20.42 12.33
N ARG A 315 4.40 19.77 12.01
CA ARG A 315 4.15 18.37 12.39
C ARG A 315 4.96 17.41 11.50
N GLN A 316 5.37 17.86 10.32
CA GLN A 316 6.12 17.11 9.32
C GLN A 316 7.45 17.80 8.96
N PRO A 317 8.37 17.99 9.93
CA PRO A 317 9.58 18.75 9.64
C PRO A 317 10.48 17.99 8.68
N PHE A 318 10.85 18.65 7.58
CA PHE A 318 11.71 18.08 6.56
C PHE A 318 13.17 18.00 7.03
N ARG A 319 13.84 16.90 6.70
CA ARG A 319 15.30 16.75 6.74
C ARG A 319 15.75 16.16 5.42
N HIS A 320 17.06 16.21 5.16
CA HIS A 320 17.65 15.63 3.95
C HIS A 320 17.13 14.21 3.71
N ASN A 321 16.40 14.07 2.60
CA ASN A 321 15.97 12.80 2.04
C ASN A 321 17.10 12.26 1.15
N THR A 322 17.66 11.12 1.52
CA THR A 322 18.73 10.50 0.73
C THR A 322 18.12 9.70 -0.45
N CYS A 323 16.85 9.26 -0.33
CA CYS A 323 16.16 8.43 -1.33
C CYS A 323 15.89 9.19 -2.63
N GLU A 324 15.81 10.53 -2.60
CA GLU A 324 15.70 11.37 -3.80
C GLU A 324 16.86 11.16 -4.79
N LEU A 325 18.06 10.85 -4.28
CA LEU A 325 19.25 10.60 -5.10
C LEU A 325 19.49 9.10 -5.35
N SER A 326 18.66 8.24 -4.76
CA SER A 326 18.78 6.80 -4.85
C SER A 326 18.33 6.31 -6.23
N LYS A 327 19.11 5.40 -6.82
CA LYS A 327 18.75 4.71 -8.07
C LYS A 327 17.87 3.47 -7.81
N CYS A 328 17.25 3.37 -6.63
CA CYS A 328 16.42 2.24 -6.26
C CYS A 328 15.26 2.06 -7.27
N PRO A 329 15.19 0.93 -8.00
CA PRO A 329 14.12 0.73 -8.95
C PRO A 329 12.78 0.45 -8.25
N GLY A 330 12.81 -0.10 -7.04
CA GLY A 330 11.62 -0.35 -6.21
C GLY A 330 11.31 0.77 -5.22
N LEU A 331 10.86 0.37 -4.02
CA LEU A 331 10.50 1.23 -2.90
C LEU A 331 11.74 1.54 -2.04
N CYS A 332 12.12 2.81 -1.95
CA CYS A 332 13.22 3.24 -1.09
C CYS A 332 12.72 3.55 0.31
N THR A 333 13.28 2.91 1.33
CA THR A 333 13.01 3.20 2.74
C THR A 333 14.29 3.58 3.47
N LYS A 334 14.14 4.36 4.54
CA LYS A 334 15.27 4.89 5.30
C LYS A 334 15.41 4.22 6.66
N SER A 335 16.65 4.03 7.08
CA SER A 335 17.02 3.81 8.48
C SER A 335 17.99 4.89 8.95
N ASN A 336 18.29 4.92 10.24
CA ASN A 336 19.07 5.98 10.88
C ASN A 336 20.47 6.20 10.27
N TYR A 337 21.03 5.19 9.55
CA TYR A 337 22.35 5.26 8.92
C TYR A 337 22.43 4.72 7.49
N THR A 338 21.36 4.12 6.97
CA THR A 338 21.38 3.41 5.67
C THR A 338 20.03 3.48 4.97
N GLU A 339 20.06 3.40 3.65
CA GLU A 339 18.88 3.26 2.81
C GLU A 339 18.67 1.79 2.45
N PHE A 340 17.41 1.41 2.30
CA PHE A 340 17.03 0.09 1.85
C PHE A 340 16.16 0.22 0.60
N CYS A 341 16.47 -0.59 -0.40
CA CYS A 341 15.66 -0.72 -1.60
C CYS A 341 14.85 -2.01 -1.47
N HIS A 342 13.54 -1.86 -1.32
CA HIS A 342 12.59 -2.96 -1.35
C HIS A 342 12.19 -3.22 -2.80
N CYS A 343 12.40 -4.45 -3.22
CA CYS A 343 12.32 -4.86 -4.60
C CYS A 343 11.40 -6.06 -4.74
N MET A 344 10.86 -6.24 -5.95
CA MET A 344 10.08 -7.42 -6.27
C MET A 344 10.86 -8.73 -6.08
N HIS A 345 12.18 -8.74 -6.18
CA HIS A 345 12.96 -9.96 -6.26
C HIS A 345 13.58 -10.42 -4.92
N GLN A 346 14.06 -9.48 -4.08
CA GLN A 346 14.59 -9.73 -2.73
C GLN A 346 14.75 -8.39 -1.97
N ASP A 347 14.63 -8.38 -0.64
CA ASP A 347 15.05 -7.25 0.19
C ASP A 347 16.59 -7.16 0.23
N GLY A 348 17.17 -6.22 -0.50
CA GLY A 348 18.63 -6.04 -0.52
C GLY A 348 19.15 -5.57 0.83
N GLU A 349 20.10 -6.28 1.47
CA GLU A 349 20.65 -5.82 2.75
C GLU A 349 21.47 -4.54 2.64
N ARG A 350 22.01 -4.21 1.46
CA ARG A 350 22.74 -2.97 1.14
C ARG A 350 22.71 -2.59 -0.34
N SER A 351 21.90 -3.27 -1.16
CA SER A 351 21.95 -3.11 -2.61
C SER A 351 20.95 -2.04 -3.07
N LEU A 352 21.48 -0.93 -3.57
CA LEU A 352 20.75 0.04 -4.41
C LEU A 352 20.24 -0.57 -5.73
N MET A 353 20.52 -1.86 -5.97
CA MET A 353 20.14 -2.60 -7.18
C MET A 353 19.31 -3.82 -6.80
N CYS A 354 18.08 -3.89 -7.31
CA CYS A 354 17.26 -5.09 -7.24
C CYS A 354 17.88 -6.17 -8.13
N ASP A 355 18.12 -7.38 -7.62
CA ASP A 355 18.55 -8.51 -8.46
C ASP A 355 17.34 -9.20 -9.08
N PRO A 356 17.05 -9.01 -10.38
CA PRO A 356 15.87 -9.60 -11.01
C PRO A 356 15.80 -11.14 -10.97
N TYR A 357 16.94 -11.80 -10.82
CA TYR A 357 17.03 -13.26 -10.92
C TYR A 357 16.80 -13.98 -9.59
N SER A 358 16.60 -13.24 -8.50
CA SER A 358 16.33 -13.79 -7.15
C SER A 358 14.84 -14.08 -6.88
N PHE A 359 13.95 -13.72 -7.82
CA PHE A 359 12.50 -13.89 -7.65
C PHE A 359 12.02 -15.32 -7.91
N THR A 360 11.31 -15.89 -6.94
CA THR A 360 10.46 -17.06 -7.16
C THR A 360 9.00 -16.65 -6.98
N GLY A 361 8.18 -16.84 -8.02
CA GLY A 361 6.79 -16.43 -7.99
C GLY A 361 5.91 -17.17 -9.00
N ILE A 362 4.61 -16.90 -8.93
CA ILE A 362 3.60 -17.41 -9.86
C ILE A 362 3.14 -16.24 -10.71
N VAL A 363 3.13 -16.44 -12.03
CA VAL A 363 2.44 -15.58 -12.98
C VAL A 363 1.19 -16.31 -13.45
N PHE A 364 0.04 -15.63 -13.46
CA PHE A 364 -1.21 -16.21 -13.93
C PHE A 364 -2.11 -15.14 -14.55
N ALA A 365 -3.03 -15.58 -15.41
CA ALA A 365 -4.06 -14.72 -15.99
C ALA A 365 -5.40 -14.94 -15.29
N LYS A 366 -6.18 -13.87 -15.12
CA LYS A 366 -7.55 -13.92 -14.61
C LYS A 366 -8.40 -12.93 -15.42
N GLY A 367 -9.27 -13.45 -16.28
CA GLY A 367 -10.04 -12.63 -17.20
C GLY A 367 -9.12 -11.90 -18.17
N ASP A 368 -9.21 -10.57 -18.18
CA ASP A 368 -8.42 -9.61 -18.94
C ASP A 368 -7.17 -9.10 -18.20
N GLY A 369 -6.94 -9.53 -16.95
CA GLY A 369 -5.75 -9.16 -16.18
C GLY A 369 -4.64 -10.21 -16.18
N LEU A 370 -3.39 -9.76 -16.26
CA LEU A 370 -2.18 -10.55 -15.97
C LEU A 370 -1.71 -10.23 -14.55
N TYR A 371 -1.44 -11.26 -13.76
CA TYR A 371 -1.12 -11.13 -12.35
C TYR A 371 0.15 -11.89 -11.98
N THR A 372 0.85 -11.42 -10.94
CA THR A 372 2.02 -12.07 -10.35
C THR A 372 1.96 -12.08 -8.83
N THR A 373 2.54 -13.09 -8.19
CA THR A 373 2.69 -13.14 -6.74
C THR A 373 4.00 -13.82 -6.34
N LYS A 374 4.67 -13.28 -5.32
CA LYS A 374 5.88 -13.89 -4.75
C LYS A 374 5.49 -15.17 -4.01
N ILE A 375 6.17 -16.27 -4.30
CA ILE A 375 6.13 -17.44 -3.41
C ILE A 375 7.25 -17.23 -2.40
N ASN A 376 6.95 -16.58 -1.28
CA ASN A 376 7.79 -16.75 -0.11
C ASN A 376 7.65 -18.21 0.27
N PHE A 377 8.74 -18.99 0.24
CA PHE A 377 8.73 -20.39 0.67
C PHE A 377 8.00 -20.46 2.01
N ILE A 378 6.78 -20.97 1.96
CA ILE A 378 5.90 -21.08 3.11
C ILE A 378 6.61 -22.09 4.00
N GLU A 379 7.24 -21.62 5.08
CA GLU A 379 7.46 -22.50 6.23
C GLU A 379 6.07 -23.03 6.60
N TYR A 380 5.88 -24.30 6.29
CA TYR A 380 4.60 -25.00 6.34
C TYR A 380 4.13 -25.04 7.80
N GLU A 381 3.37 -24.03 8.23
CA GLU A 381 2.56 -24.11 9.45
C GLU A 381 1.13 -24.53 9.06
N PRO A 382 0.79 -25.84 9.12
CA PRO A 382 -0.47 -26.37 8.61
C PRO A 382 -1.73 -25.86 9.34
N ARG A 383 -1.58 -25.07 10.41
CA ARG A 383 -2.69 -24.49 11.19
C ARG A 383 -2.91 -23.00 10.94
N LYS A 384 -2.04 -22.35 10.16
CA LYS A 384 -2.19 -20.97 9.72
C LYS A 384 -2.05 -20.91 8.20
N PHE A 385 -3.01 -21.50 7.48
CA PHE A 385 -3.33 -21.02 6.13
C PHE A 385 -3.92 -19.60 6.26
N ARG A 386 -3.11 -18.62 6.65
CA ARG A 386 -3.53 -17.22 6.76
C ARG A 386 -3.33 -16.55 5.40
N LYS A 387 -4.45 -16.50 4.70
CA LYS A 387 -4.94 -15.47 3.75
C LYS A 387 -3.89 -14.84 2.84
N GLN A 388 -3.99 -15.21 1.56
CA GLN A 388 -3.22 -14.65 0.45
C GLN A 388 -3.36 -13.12 0.40
N ILE A 389 -2.21 -12.44 0.35
CA ILE A 389 -2.12 -11.09 -0.20
C ILE A 389 -2.64 -11.15 -1.63
N GLU A 390 -3.51 -10.20 -2.00
CA GLU A 390 -4.04 -10.14 -3.36
C GLU A 390 -2.87 -10.07 -4.37
N PRO A 391 -2.87 -10.94 -5.38
CA PRO A 391 -1.81 -11.00 -6.37
C PRO A 391 -1.71 -9.68 -7.14
N ARG A 392 -0.49 -9.21 -7.37
CA ARG A 392 -0.23 -7.95 -8.08
C ARG A 392 -0.71 -8.06 -9.51
N GLN A 393 -1.49 -7.07 -9.97
CA GLN A 393 -1.80 -6.92 -11.39
C GLN A 393 -0.58 -6.30 -12.11
N LEU A 394 -0.09 -6.99 -13.14
CA LEU A 394 1.00 -6.50 -14.01
C LEU A 394 0.48 -5.66 -15.16
N LEU A 395 -0.65 -6.09 -15.72
CA LEU A 395 -1.23 -5.48 -16.92
C LEU A 395 -2.72 -5.74 -16.92
N ASN A 396 -3.49 -4.74 -17.36
CA ASN A 396 -4.84 -4.97 -17.83
C ASN A 396 -4.85 -4.97 -19.36
N THR A 397 -5.47 -5.97 -19.94
CA THR A 397 -5.65 -6.07 -21.39
C THR A 397 -7.08 -5.72 -21.75
N GLN A 398 -7.36 -5.49 -23.03
CA GLN A 398 -8.73 -5.20 -23.48
C GLN A 398 -9.59 -6.47 -23.53
N TYR A 399 -8.97 -7.65 -23.60
CA TYR A 399 -9.65 -8.91 -23.85
C TYR A 399 -9.01 -10.06 -23.08
N PRO A 400 -9.74 -11.15 -22.81
CA PRO A 400 -9.22 -12.22 -21.98
C PRO A 400 -7.92 -12.86 -22.48
N ILE A 401 -7.03 -13.14 -21.54
CA ILE A 401 -5.79 -13.87 -21.77
C ILE A 401 -6.07 -15.37 -21.65
N LYS A 402 -5.80 -16.15 -22.70
CA LYS A 402 -6.09 -17.59 -22.75
C LYS A 402 -4.89 -18.49 -22.53
N ALA A 403 -3.71 -18.05 -22.93
CA ALA A 403 -2.46 -18.79 -22.79
C ALA A 403 -1.33 -17.83 -22.43
N LEU A 404 -0.38 -18.31 -21.63
CA LEU A 404 0.81 -17.56 -21.24
C LEU A 404 2.00 -18.49 -21.03
N ALA A 405 3.19 -17.93 -21.16
CA ALA A 405 4.45 -18.56 -20.78
C ALA A 405 5.46 -17.47 -20.40
N SER A 406 6.47 -17.81 -19.61
CA SER A 406 7.52 -16.86 -19.23
C SER A 406 8.91 -17.34 -19.67
N ASP A 407 9.71 -16.38 -20.13
CA ASP A 407 11.16 -16.51 -20.19
C ASP A 407 11.75 -15.91 -18.93
N PHE A 408 12.14 -16.78 -17.99
CA PHE A 408 12.70 -16.33 -16.72
C PHE A 408 14.06 -15.62 -16.87
N TYR A 409 14.93 -16.06 -17.78
CA TYR A 409 16.25 -15.44 -17.98
C TYR A 409 16.17 -14.07 -18.68
N LYS A 410 15.08 -13.81 -19.41
CA LYS A 410 14.80 -12.50 -20.01
C LYS A 410 13.76 -11.69 -19.25
N LEU A 411 13.21 -12.24 -18.16
CA LEU A 411 12.14 -11.64 -17.35
C LEU A 411 10.93 -11.22 -18.19
N ARG A 412 10.58 -12.00 -19.22
CA ARG A 412 9.57 -11.62 -20.20
C ARG A 412 8.41 -12.60 -20.18
N ILE A 413 7.20 -12.08 -20.13
CA ILE A 413 5.97 -12.88 -20.21
C ILE A 413 5.42 -12.77 -21.62
N PHE A 414 5.11 -13.91 -22.21
CA PHE A 414 4.39 -14.03 -23.48
C PHE A 414 2.96 -14.43 -23.19
N PHE A 415 2.00 -13.77 -23.84
CA PHE A 415 0.58 -14.04 -23.61
C PHE A 415 -0.25 -13.86 -24.88
N TYR A 416 -1.32 -14.65 -24.98
CA TYR A 416 -2.25 -14.64 -26.10
C TYR A 416 -3.58 -14.00 -25.69
N GLU A 417 -3.95 -12.96 -26.43
CA GLU A 417 -5.19 -12.19 -26.25
C GLU A 417 -6.26 -12.69 -27.24
N TYR A 418 -7.34 -13.28 -26.72
CA TYR A 418 -8.23 -14.15 -27.51
C TYR A 418 -9.01 -13.44 -28.64
N HIS A 419 -9.48 -12.22 -28.43
CA HIS A 419 -10.32 -11.55 -29.43
C HIS A 419 -9.53 -10.87 -30.54
N THR A 420 -8.36 -10.33 -30.22
CA THR A 420 -7.50 -9.69 -31.23
C THR A 420 -6.69 -10.71 -32.02
N ASN A 421 -6.58 -11.95 -31.51
CA ASN A 421 -5.69 -12.97 -32.04
C ASN A 421 -4.27 -12.45 -32.19
N ILE A 422 -3.73 -11.86 -31.12
CA ILE A 422 -2.36 -11.34 -31.09
C ILE A 422 -1.59 -12.04 -29.98
N LEU A 423 -0.39 -12.53 -30.33
CA LEU A 423 0.62 -12.95 -29.37
C LEU A 423 1.43 -11.70 -28.98
N LYS A 424 1.38 -11.33 -27.71
CA LYS A 424 2.10 -10.18 -27.16
C LYS A 424 3.12 -10.64 -26.14
N SER A 425 3.99 -9.72 -25.75
CA SER A 425 4.90 -9.91 -24.65
C SER A 425 5.12 -8.64 -23.85
N VAL A 426 5.38 -8.79 -22.56
CA VAL A 426 5.63 -7.69 -21.64
C VAL A 426 6.77 -8.08 -20.71
N ASP A 427 7.59 -7.11 -20.33
CA ASP A 427 8.62 -7.32 -19.32
C ASP A 427 7.94 -7.43 -17.95
N THR A 428 8.26 -8.47 -17.20
CA THR A 428 7.58 -8.85 -15.94
C THR A 428 7.64 -7.76 -14.88
N PHE A 429 8.66 -6.90 -14.95
CA PHE A 429 9.00 -5.92 -13.93
C PHE A 429 9.16 -4.50 -14.48
N SER A 430 8.63 -4.24 -15.67
CA SER A 430 8.62 -2.92 -16.29
C SER A 430 7.19 -2.46 -16.49
N ASP A 431 6.95 -1.15 -16.36
CA ASP A 431 5.71 -0.52 -16.80
C ASP A 431 5.70 -0.29 -18.33
N SER A 432 6.49 -1.08 -19.08
CA SER A 432 6.57 -1.02 -20.53
C SER A 432 5.28 -1.52 -21.19
N GLU A 433 4.84 -0.83 -22.23
CA GLU A 433 3.74 -1.29 -23.07
C GLU A 433 4.01 -2.66 -23.71
N PRO A 434 2.99 -3.54 -23.83
CA PRO A 434 3.16 -4.84 -24.46
C PRO A 434 3.61 -4.74 -25.91
N SER A 435 4.65 -5.48 -26.26
CA SER A 435 5.15 -5.59 -27.62
C SER A 435 4.46 -6.73 -28.37
N VAL A 436 4.10 -6.47 -29.63
CA VAL A 436 3.48 -7.47 -30.52
C VAL A 436 4.55 -8.42 -31.04
N ILE A 437 4.35 -9.73 -30.80
CA ILE A 437 5.25 -10.80 -31.25
C ILE A 437 4.75 -11.40 -32.57
N SER A 438 3.44 -11.63 -32.69
CA SER A 438 2.84 -12.15 -33.92
C SER A 438 1.37 -11.78 -34.03
N THR A 439 0.95 -11.44 -35.25
CA THR A 439 -0.45 -11.17 -35.65
C THR A 439 -0.97 -12.22 -36.63
N ALA A 440 -0.09 -13.04 -37.22
CA ALA A 440 -0.45 -14.08 -38.18
C ALA A 440 -0.78 -15.39 -37.46
N ILE A 441 -1.79 -15.36 -36.59
CA ILE A 441 -2.22 -16.50 -35.77
C ILE A 441 -3.74 -16.70 -35.87
N GLY A 442 -4.17 -17.93 -35.63
CA GLY A 442 -5.55 -18.36 -35.46
C GLY A 442 -5.94 -18.32 -33.99
N GLU A 443 -6.20 -19.50 -33.39
CA GLU A 443 -6.57 -19.61 -31.97
C GLU A 443 -5.48 -20.37 -31.21
N ILE A 444 -4.71 -19.66 -30.38
CA ILE A 444 -3.65 -20.29 -29.59
C ILE A 444 -4.25 -21.05 -28.41
N SER A 445 -3.87 -22.32 -28.28
CA SER A 445 -4.24 -23.17 -27.15
C SER A 445 -3.19 -23.18 -26.04
N ALA A 446 -1.90 -23.21 -26.39
CA ALA A 446 -0.81 -23.17 -25.44
C ALA A 446 0.42 -22.45 -26.00
N ILE A 447 1.23 -21.90 -25.09
CA ILE A 447 2.52 -21.25 -25.37
C ILE A 447 3.58 -21.97 -24.54
N ALA A 448 4.76 -22.18 -25.10
CA ALA A 448 5.93 -22.67 -24.40
C ALA A 448 7.17 -21.88 -24.83
N VAL A 449 8.12 -21.70 -23.93
CA VAL A 449 9.35 -20.95 -24.21
C VAL A 449 10.55 -21.88 -24.05
N ASP A 450 11.44 -21.89 -25.02
CA ASP A 450 12.79 -22.42 -24.85
C ASP A 450 13.67 -21.34 -24.21
N THR A 451 13.83 -21.42 -22.90
CA THR A 451 14.61 -20.44 -22.13
C THR A 451 16.11 -20.46 -22.45
N SER A 452 16.60 -21.48 -23.16
CA SER A 452 18.02 -21.57 -23.57
C SER A 452 18.31 -20.81 -24.86
N THR A 453 17.33 -20.75 -25.77
CA THR A 453 17.46 -20.05 -27.06
C THR A 453 16.60 -18.79 -27.14
N HIS A 454 15.74 -18.56 -26.15
CA HIS A 454 14.73 -17.51 -26.10
C HIS A 454 13.72 -17.59 -27.25
N ASN A 455 13.48 -18.80 -27.77
CA ASN A 455 12.48 -19.06 -28.79
C ASN A 455 11.11 -19.33 -28.16
N VAL A 456 10.06 -18.85 -28.81
CA VAL A 456 8.67 -18.97 -28.38
C VAL A 456 7.94 -19.92 -29.31
N TYR A 457 7.31 -20.93 -28.73
CA TYR A 457 6.54 -21.94 -29.42
C TYR A 457 5.07 -21.79 -29.03
N TRP A 458 4.16 -21.99 -29.99
CA TRP A 458 2.74 -22.02 -29.67
C TRP A 458 2.00 -23.03 -30.54
N SER A 459 0.96 -23.63 -29.98
CA SER A 459 0.02 -24.48 -30.70
C SER A 459 -1.19 -23.66 -31.13
N ASP A 460 -1.55 -23.79 -32.40
CA ASP A 460 -2.71 -23.12 -32.99
C ASP A 460 -3.78 -24.13 -33.36
N ARG A 461 -4.92 -24.04 -32.69
CA ARG A 461 -6.05 -24.94 -32.87
C ARG A 461 -6.75 -24.72 -34.21
N LYS A 462 -6.88 -23.46 -34.63
CA LYS A 462 -7.60 -23.08 -35.85
C LYS A 462 -6.76 -23.36 -37.10
N LEU A 463 -5.47 -23.11 -37.03
CA LEU A 463 -4.53 -23.40 -38.12
C LEU A 463 -4.00 -24.84 -38.09
N SER A 464 -4.23 -25.59 -37.00
CA SER A 464 -3.78 -26.98 -36.83
C SER A 464 -2.26 -27.15 -36.94
N HIS A 465 -1.50 -26.14 -36.50
CA HIS A 465 -0.05 -26.09 -36.60
C HIS A 465 0.60 -25.83 -35.23
N ILE A 466 1.85 -26.23 -35.07
CA ILE A 466 2.75 -25.66 -34.05
C ILE A 466 3.71 -24.73 -34.76
N MET A 467 3.83 -23.52 -34.23
CA MET A 467 4.69 -22.46 -34.75
C MET A 467 5.84 -22.19 -33.78
N VAL A 468 6.94 -21.68 -34.31
CA VAL A 468 8.07 -21.17 -33.53
C VAL A 468 8.52 -19.82 -34.08
N THR A 469 8.96 -18.93 -33.19
CA THR A 469 9.61 -17.66 -33.55
C THR A 469 10.65 -17.29 -32.50
N SER A 470 11.56 -16.38 -32.82
CA SER A 470 12.44 -15.76 -31.82
C SER A 470 11.61 -14.97 -30.80
N GLY A 471 12.10 -14.78 -29.57
CA GLY A 471 11.39 -14.04 -28.51
C GLY A 471 11.07 -12.57 -28.82
N ASN A 472 11.60 -12.02 -29.92
CA ASN A 472 11.24 -10.70 -30.46
C ASN A 472 10.29 -10.77 -31.69
N GLY A 473 9.79 -11.96 -32.05
CA GLY A 473 8.90 -12.16 -33.19
C GLY A 473 9.59 -12.38 -34.53
N THR A 474 10.92 -12.41 -34.60
CA THR A 474 11.63 -12.60 -35.88
C THR A 474 11.69 -14.06 -36.32
N PHE A 475 11.66 -14.25 -37.66
CA PHE A 475 11.78 -15.55 -38.33
C PHE A 475 10.72 -16.60 -37.89
N PRO A 476 9.42 -16.28 -37.99
CA PRO A 476 8.38 -17.26 -37.68
C PRO A 476 8.43 -18.45 -38.66
N TYR A 477 8.28 -19.66 -38.13
CA TYR A 477 8.33 -20.91 -38.88
C TYR A 477 7.27 -21.91 -38.40
N ILE A 478 6.66 -22.65 -39.34
CA ILE A 478 5.73 -23.76 -39.04
C ILE A 478 6.56 -25.00 -38.71
N LEU A 479 6.56 -25.40 -37.44
CA LEU A 479 7.32 -26.54 -36.95
C LEU A 479 6.62 -27.87 -37.24
N HIS A 480 5.30 -27.93 -37.01
CA HIS A 480 4.46 -29.08 -37.32
C HIS A 480 3.14 -28.61 -37.94
N SER A 481 2.63 -29.36 -38.90
CA SER A 481 1.34 -29.11 -39.54
C SER A 481 0.43 -30.34 -39.54
N GLY A 482 -0.86 -30.14 -39.82
CA GLY A 482 -1.85 -31.22 -39.86
C GLY A 482 -2.15 -31.86 -38.50
N LEU A 483 -2.06 -31.09 -37.42
CA LEU A 483 -2.30 -31.56 -36.05
C LEU A 483 -3.79 -31.71 -35.79
N ASN A 484 -4.20 -32.72 -35.01
CA ASN A 484 -5.60 -32.94 -34.70
C ASN A 484 -6.00 -32.30 -33.36
N ASN A 485 -6.41 -31.03 -33.41
CA ASN A 485 -6.87 -30.28 -32.25
C ASN A 485 -5.81 -30.18 -31.13
N PRO A 486 -4.68 -29.49 -31.38
CA PRO A 486 -3.57 -29.38 -30.42
C PRO A 486 -3.96 -28.51 -29.21
N GLU A 487 -3.65 -28.97 -28.00
CA GLU A 487 -4.14 -28.35 -26.76
C GLU A 487 -3.01 -27.87 -25.83
N ALA A 488 -2.16 -28.77 -25.36
CA ALA A 488 -1.06 -28.43 -24.45
C ALA A 488 0.29 -28.48 -25.17
N LEU A 489 1.24 -27.66 -24.70
CA LEU A 489 2.58 -27.54 -25.26
C LEU A 489 3.58 -27.38 -24.12
N ALA A 490 4.71 -28.08 -24.18
CA ALA A 490 5.81 -27.92 -23.23
C ALA A 490 7.16 -28.16 -23.91
N VAL A 491 8.17 -27.38 -23.51
CA VAL A 491 9.55 -27.49 -24.02
C VAL A 491 10.45 -28.01 -22.90
N LEU A 492 11.36 -28.92 -23.25
CA LEU A 492 12.47 -29.35 -22.39
C LEU A 492 13.80 -28.91 -23.03
N PRO A 493 14.32 -27.72 -22.66
CA PRO A 493 15.53 -27.16 -23.26
C PRO A 493 16.75 -28.08 -23.15
N SER A 494 16.97 -28.67 -21.98
CA SER A 494 18.16 -29.49 -21.69
C SER A 494 18.30 -30.73 -22.58
N ARG A 495 17.20 -31.24 -23.14
CA ARG A 495 17.19 -32.37 -24.08
C ARG A 495 16.75 -31.97 -25.49
N ARG A 496 16.49 -30.69 -25.72
CA ARG A 496 15.97 -30.14 -26.98
C ARG A 496 14.73 -30.87 -27.49
N TYR A 497 13.80 -31.17 -26.57
CA TYR A 497 12.52 -31.80 -26.93
C TYR A 497 11.35 -30.84 -26.80
N LEU A 498 10.41 -30.97 -27.73
CA LEU A 498 9.08 -30.40 -27.66
C LEU A 498 8.07 -31.52 -27.40
N PHE A 499 7.12 -31.27 -26.51
CA PHE A 499 5.99 -32.15 -26.22
C PHE A 499 4.69 -31.41 -26.47
N TRP A 500 3.70 -32.10 -27.06
CA TRP A 500 2.36 -31.55 -27.23
C TRP A 500 1.29 -32.63 -27.10
N SER A 501 0.09 -32.22 -26.74
CA SER A 501 -1.09 -33.08 -26.76
C SER A 501 -2.03 -32.70 -27.90
N GLU A 502 -2.70 -33.71 -28.45
CA GLU A 502 -3.75 -33.56 -29.45
C GLU A 502 -5.04 -34.17 -28.90
N LEU A 503 -6.06 -33.35 -28.68
CA LEU A 503 -7.33 -33.82 -28.13
C LEU A 503 -8.13 -34.66 -29.14
N GLY A 504 -7.98 -34.38 -30.44
CA GLY A 504 -8.71 -35.10 -31.47
C GLY A 504 -8.20 -36.52 -31.70
N SER A 505 -6.89 -36.74 -31.57
CA SER A 505 -6.27 -38.06 -31.61
C SER A 505 -6.11 -38.71 -30.23
N ARG A 506 -6.39 -37.96 -29.14
CA ARG A 506 -6.19 -38.37 -27.74
C ARG A 506 -4.76 -38.86 -27.50
N GLY A 507 -3.79 -38.15 -28.07
CA GLY A 507 -2.40 -38.56 -28.10
C GLY A 507 -1.43 -37.57 -27.46
N LEU A 508 -0.31 -38.10 -27.00
CA LEU A 508 0.85 -37.33 -26.54
C LEU A 508 1.99 -37.53 -27.53
N PHE A 509 2.55 -36.45 -28.05
CA PHE A 509 3.60 -36.50 -29.05
C PHE A 509 4.85 -35.77 -28.58
N ARG A 510 5.99 -36.17 -29.14
CA ARG A 510 7.28 -35.53 -28.93
C ARG A 510 8.04 -35.36 -30.23
N SER A 511 8.74 -34.25 -30.41
CA SER A 511 9.76 -34.06 -31.45
C SER A 511 11.01 -33.43 -30.88
N SER A 512 12.09 -33.41 -31.65
CA SER A 512 13.17 -32.44 -31.47
C SER A 512 12.64 -31.02 -31.66
N LEU A 513 13.32 -30.01 -31.08
CA LEU A 513 12.97 -28.60 -31.23
C LEU A 513 13.12 -28.04 -32.65
N ASP A 514 13.80 -28.78 -33.54
CA ASP A 514 13.87 -28.50 -34.98
C ASP A 514 12.74 -29.17 -35.79
N GLY A 515 11.81 -29.86 -35.12
CA GLY A 515 10.67 -30.52 -35.73
C GLY A 515 10.93 -31.97 -36.17
N THR A 516 12.18 -32.43 -36.13
CA THR A 516 12.53 -33.80 -36.54
C THR A 516 12.18 -34.84 -35.47
N GLY A 517 12.13 -36.11 -35.87
CA GLY A 517 11.99 -37.23 -34.93
C GLY A 517 10.64 -37.28 -34.19
N ARG A 518 9.54 -36.85 -34.84
CA ARG A 518 8.19 -36.95 -34.28
C ARG A 518 7.90 -38.39 -33.84
N THR A 519 7.59 -38.55 -32.56
CA THR A 519 7.31 -39.82 -31.88
C THR A 519 5.97 -39.74 -31.18
N ASP A 520 5.14 -40.78 -31.30
CA ASP A 520 3.94 -40.95 -30.48
C ASP A 520 4.32 -41.59 -29.14
N LEU A 521 3.99 -40.92 -28.04
CA LEU A 521 4.27 -41.33 -26.67
C LEU A 521 3.02 -41.76 -25.91
N THR A 522 1.88 -41.86 -26.58
CA THR A 522 0.56 -42.10 -25.96
C THR A 522 0.60 -43.37 -25.11
N PRO A 523 0.57 -43.27 -23.76
CA PRO A 523 0.67 -44.44 -22.92
C PRO A 523 -0.68 -45.18 -22.84
N GLN A 524 -1.79 -44.44 -22.94
CA GLN A 524 -3.20 -44.87 -23.03
C GLN A 524 -4.04 -43.74 -23.66
N THR A 525 -5.25 -44.02 -24.17
CA THR A 525 -6.17 -43.01 -24.73
C THR A 525 -6.76 -42.12 -23.62
N LEU A 526 -6.00 -41.11 -23.19
CA LEU A 526 -6.42 -40.11 -22.20
C LEU A 526 -6.53 -38.74 -22.86
N GLU A 527 -7.48 -37.93 -22.40
CA GLU A 527 -7.58 -36.53 -22.81
C GLU A 527 -6.57 -35.69 -22.00
N ILE A 528 -5.42 -35.42 -22.61
CA ILE A 528 -4.33 -34.65 -21.97
C ILE A 528 -4.55 -33.15 -22.26
N ARG A 529 -4.96 -32.41 -21.23
CA ARG A 529 -5.25 -30.96 -21.32
C ARG A 529 -4.12 -30.04 -20.87
N SER A 530 -3.12 -30.58 -20.18
CA SER A 530 -1.96 -29.81 -19.72
C SER A 530 -0.73 -30.71 -19.65
N ILE A 531 0.43 -30.13 -19.93
CA ILE A 531 1.73 -30.78 -19.83
C ILE A 531 2.61 -29.83 -19.02
N ALA A 532 3.15 -30.33 -17.92
CA ALA A 532 4.19 -29.66 -17.15
C ALA A 532 5.42 -30.55 -17.13
N ILE A 533 6.59 -29.96 -17.38
CA ILE A 533 7.87 -30.68 -17.36
C ILE A 533 8.66 -30.19 -16.16
N TYR A 534 8.93 -31.10 -15.23
CA TYR A 534 9.84 -30.85 -14.13
C TYR A 534 11.23 -31.37 -14.53
N ALA A 535 12.16 -30.46 -14.80
CA ALA A 535 13.56 -30.79 -14.97
C ALA A 535 14.29 -30.50 -13.66
N ILE A 536 14.81 -31.53 -13.00
CA ILE A 536 15.77 -31.35 -11.91
C ILE A 536 17.02 -30.76 -12.55
N ALA A 537 17.31 -29.48 -12.28
CA ALA A 537 18.68 -28.99 -12.40
C ALA A 537 19.47 -29.71 -11.30
N VAL A 538 20.37 -30.61 -11.69
CA VAL A 538 21.39 -31.10 -10.77
C VAL A 538 22.28 -29.90 -10.49
N ASP A 539 22.34 -29.52 -9.22
CA ASP A 539 23.25 -28.48 -8.74
C ASP A 539 24.67 -28.87 -9.12
N TYR A 540 25.33 -28.04 -9.92
CA TYR A 540 26.79 -28.07 -10.02
C TYR A 540 27.31 -27.07 -8.99
N ASP A 541 27.18 -27.42 -7.71
CA ASP A 541 28.05 -26.86 -6.69
C ASP A 541 29.48 -27.29 -7.05
N TYR A 542 30.24 -26.37 -7.63
CA TYR A 542 31.69 -26.43 -7.70
C TYR A 542 32.23 -26.00 -6.32
N ASP A 543 32.89 -26.96 -5.65
CA ASP A 543 33.84 -26.87 -4.53
C ASP A 543 33.85 -25.64 -3.60
#